data_AF-A0A3M4SKY3-F1
#
_entry.id   AF-A0A3M4SKY3-F1
#
_cell.length_a   1.000
_cell.length_b   1.000
_cell.length_c   1.000
_cell.angle_alpha   90.00
_cell.angle_beta   90.00
_cell.angle_gamma   90.00
#
_symmetry.space_group_name_H-M   'P 1'
#
loop_
_entity.id
_entity.type
_entity.pdbx_description
1 polymer ?
#
loop_
_entity_poly.entity_id
_entity_poly.type
_entity_poly.pdbx_seq_one_letter_code
_entity_poly.pdbx_strand_id
1 'polypeptide(L)'
;MKQRATVICKRDGQVLYVRKPKSRWALPGGKIEAGETPAQAAMRELCEETGLKNLDLLYLEVYEKDQVTHYAGPDLKRAFATE
;
A
#
# COMPACT_ATOMS: atom_id res chain seq x y z
N MET A 1 14.09 13.09 3.49
CA MET A 1 12.69 12.63 3.46
C MET A 1 12.67 11.11 3.44
N LYS A 2 11.73 10.46 4.12
CA LYS A 2 11.58 8.98 4.12
C LYS A 2 10.25 8.61 3.45
N GLN A 3 10.29 8.09 2.22
CA GLN A 3 9.06 7.73 1.50
C GLN A 3 8.53 6.36 1.95
N ARG A 4 7.20 6.23 1.99
CA ARG A 4 6.45 5.03 2.37
C ARG A 4 5.30 4.80 1.39
N ALA A 5 4.91 3.56 1.23
CA ALA A 5 3.66 3.20 0.56
C ALA A 5 2.63 2.77 1.62
N THR A 6 1.33 2.99 1.40
CA THR A 6 0.29 2.67 2.40
C THR A 6 -1.05 2.39 1.74
N VAL A 7 -1.62 1.21 1.96
CA VAL A 7 -2.82 0.75 1.25
C VAL A 7 -4.07 0.89 2.11
N ILE A 8 -5.13 1.48 1.55
CA ILE A 8 -6.47 1.48 2.14
C ILE A 8 -7.29 0.38 1.45
N CYS A 9 -7.16 -0.87 1.91
CA CYS A 9 -8.02 -1.95 1.42
C CYS A 9 -9.42 -1.81 2.04
N LYS A 10 -10.45 -1.63 1.21
CA LYS A 10 -11.86 -1.54 1.64
C LYS A 10 -12.66 -2.73 1.12
N ARG A 11 -13.49 -3.32 1.98
CA ARG A 11 -14.43 -4.39 1.62
C ARG A 11 -15.70 -4.27 2.45
N ASP A 12 -16.87 -4.40 1.83
CA ASP A 12 -18.18 -4.47 2.50
C ASP A 12 -18.40 -3.31 3.52
N GLY A 13 -17.93 -2.11 3.16
CA GLY A 13 -17.94 -0.91 4.00
C GLY A 13 -16.76 -0.76 4.98
N GLN A 14 -16.10 -1.84 5.33
CA GLN A 14 -15.02 -1.94 6.31
C GLN A 14 -13.64 -1.64 5.69
N VAL A 15 -12.66 -1.25 6.52
CA VAL A 15 -11.27 -0.97 6.11
C VAL A 15 -10.30 -1.90 6.85
N LEU A 16 -9.35 -2.47 6.12
CA LEU A 16 -8.33 -3.37 6.66
C LEU A 16 -7.26 -2.61 7.45
N TYR A 17 -6.97 -3.09 8.67
CA TYR A 17 -5.85 -2.66 9.49
C TYR A 17 -4.99 -3.87 9.90
N VAL A 18 -3.69 -3.64 10.03
CA VAL A 18 -2.68 -4.62 10.48
C VAL A 18 -2.07 -4.19 11.82
N ARG A 19 -1.52 -5.15 12.56
CA ARG A 19 -0.85 -4.88 13.84
C ARG A 19 0.18 -5.95 14.20
N LYS A 20 1.45 -5.57 14.18
CA LYS A 20 2.55 -6.38 14.72
C LYS A 20 2.40 -6.51 16.26
N PRO A 21 2.84 -7.61 16.91
CA PRO A 21 2.66 -7.81 18.34
C PRO A 21 3.13 -6.60 19.17
N LYS A 22 2.33 -6.23 20.20
CA LYS A 22 2.55 -5.06 21.08
C LYS A 22 2.59 -3.68 20.38
N SER A 23 2.30 -3.59 19.07
CA SER A 23 2.25 -2.32 18.32
C SER A 23 0.85 -1.69 18.31
N ARG A 24 0.74 -0.44 17.86
CA ARG A 24 -0.55 0.18 17.47
C ARG A 24 -1.04 -0.41 16.14
N TRP A 25 -2.35 -0.40 15.92
CA TRP A 25 -2.93 -0.68 14.59
C TRP A 25 -2.48 0.36 13.57
N ALA A 26 -2.25 -0.07 12.34
CA ALA A 26 -1.91 0.77 11.19
C ALA A 26 -2.59 0.25 9.92
N LEU A 27 -2.66 1.09 8.88
CA LEU A 27 -2.93 0.62 7.52
C LEU A 27 -1.73 -0.21 7.03
N PRO A 28 -1.92 -1.25 6.20
CA PRO A 28 -0.82 -2.00 5.58
C PRO A 28 0.14 -1.08 4.83
N GLY A 29 1.45 -1.31 4.97
CA GLY A 29 2.44 -0.62 4.13
C GLY A 29 3.71 -0.14 4.85
N GLY A 30 4.83 -0.27 4.13
CA GLY A 30 6.18 -0.05 4.64
C GLY A 30 6.95 1.06 3.95
N LYS A 31 8.26 0.85 3.86
CA LYS A 31 9.22 1.75 3.21
C LYS A 31 9.33 1.37 1.73
N ILE A 32 9.46 2.35 0.85
CA ILE A 32 9.81 2.10 -0.55
C ILE A 32 11.30 1.72 -0.63
N GLU A 33 11.61 0.59 -1.26
CA GLU A 33 12.98 0.11 -1.43
C GLU A 33 13.65 0.62 -2.72
N ALA A 34 14.95 0.34 -2.87
CA ALA A 34 15.72 0.85 -4.00
C ALA A 34 15.29 0.14 -5.30
N GLY A 35 14.73 0.90 -6.24
CA GLY A 35 14.19 0.39 -7.50
C GLY A 35 12.67 0.08 -7.46
N GLU A 36 12.00 0.22 -6.32
CA GLU A 36 10.54 0.10 -6.24
C GLU A 36 9.84 1.40 -6.64
N THR A 37 8.75 1.28 -7.40
CA THR A 37 7.70 2.30 -7.44
C THR A 37 6.86 2.25 -6.15
N PRO A 38 6.15 3.34 -5.77
CA PRO A 38 5.26 3.31 -4.61
C PRO A 38 4.18 2.22 -4.68
N ALA A 39 3.68 1.90 -5.89
CA ALA A 39 2.69 0.84 -6.08
C ALA A 39 3.27 -0.56 -5.83
N GLN A 40 4.50 -0.84 -6.27
CA GLN A 40 5.19 -2.11 -5.97
C GLN A 40 5.41 -2.29 -4.47
N ALA A 41 5.93 -1.26 -3.80
CA ALA A 41 6.13 -1.28 -2.34
C ALA A 41 4.80 -1.48 -1.59
N ALA A 42 3.71 -0.84 -2.02
CA ALA A 42 2.37 -1.03 -1.46
C ALA A 42 1.88 -2.49 -1.60
N MET A 43 1.99 -3.07 -2.80
CA MET A 43 1.56 -4.45 -3.07
C MET A 43 2.41 -5.47 -2.30
N ARG A 44 3.73 -5.28 -2.27
CA ARG A 44 4.66 -6.14 -1.54
C ARG A 44 4.34 -6.16 -0.05
N GLU A 45 4.27 -5.00 0.59
CA GLU A 45 4.01 -4.90 2.04
C GLU A 45 2.61 -5.40 2.41
N LEU A 46 1.60 -5.17 1.56
CA LEU A 46 0.27 -5.77 1.73
C LEU A 46 0.33 -7.30 1.70
N CYS A 47 1.08 -7.88 0.75
CA CYS A 47 1.26 -9.32 0.65
C CYS A 47 2.07 -9.89 1.83
N GLU A 48 3.12 -9.21 2.29
CA GLU A 48 3.91 -9.60 3.46
C GLU A 48 3.10 -9.55 4.77
N GLU A 49 2.29 -8.49 4.99
CA GLU A 49 1.56 -8.30 6.24
C GLU A 49 0.20 -9.02 6.29
N THR A 50 -0.36 -9.45 5.14
CA THR A 50 -1.73 -10.00 5.07
C THR A 50 -1.93 -11.22 4.16
N GLY A 51 -0.97 -11.55 3.29
CA GLY A 51 -1.11 -12.59 2.28
C GLY A 51 -2.01 -12.23 1.08
N LEU A 52 -2.59 -11.02 1.04
CA LEU A 52 -3.38 -10.53 -0.08
C LEU A 52 -2.49 -10.14 -1.27
N LYS A 53 -2.93 -10.50 -2.47
CA LYS A 53 -2.20 -10.32 -3.74
C LYS A 53 -3.18 -10.13 -4.89
N ASN A 54 -2.68 -9.64 -6.03
CA ASN A 54 -3.45 -9.44 -7.28
C ASN A 54 -4.65 -8.49 -7.09
N LEU A 55 -4.39 -7.29 -6.56
CA LEU A 55 -5.34 -6.19 -6.37
C LEU A 55 -4.78 -4.88 -7.02
N ASP A 56 -5.62 -3.91 -7.38
CA ASP A 56 -5.22 -2.72 -8.17
C ASP A 56 -4.73 -1.49 -7.33
N LEU A 57 -3.85 -0.61 -7.87
CA LEU A 57 -3.18 0.57 -7.18
C LEU A 57 -2.72 1.72 -8.15
N LEU A 58 -3.17 3.00 -8.21
CA LEU A 58 -4.28 3.77 -7.58
C LEU A 58 -3.93 4.85 -6.59
N TYR A 59 -2.90 5.61 -6.91
CA TYR A 59 -2.68 6.95 -6.43
C TYR A 59 -3.94 7.81 -6.05
N LEU A 60 -4.36 7.76 -4.78
CA LEU A 60 -5.37 8.68 -4.24
C LEU A 60 -4.76 10.08 -4.03
N GLU A 61 -3.66 10.14 -3.28
CA GLU A 61 -2.90 11.35 -3.00
C GLU A 61 -1.44 11.02 -2.62
N VAL A 62 -0.60 12.06 -2.64
CA VAL A 62 0.62 12.14 -1.83
C VAL A 62 0.28 12.89 -0.56
N TYR A 63 0.39 12.23 0.59
CA TYR A 63 0.30 12.89 1.89
C TYR A 63 1.70 13.02 2.51
N GLU A 64 2.13 14.25 2.84
CA GLU A 64 3.36 14.49 3.58
C GLU A 64 3.08 14.91 5.03
N LYS A 65 3.74 14.23 5.97
CA LYS A 65 3.76 14.59 7.39
C LYS A 65 5.08 14.17 8.02
N ASP A 66 5.64 14.99 8.89
CA ASP A 66 6.85 14.69 9.69
C ASP A 66 8.04 14.19 8.82
N GLN A 67 8.23 14.75 7.62
CA GLN A 67 9.19 14.35 6.58
C GLN A 67 9.00 12.93 6.01
N VAL A 68 7.79 12.38 6.13
CA VAL A 68 7.35 11.09 5.57
C VAL A 68 6.27 11.31 4.52
N THR A 69 6.48 10.71 3.35
CA THR A 69 5.58 10.80 2.18
C THR A 69 4.83 9.49 2.01
N HIS A 70 3.50 9.51 1.87
CA HIS A 70 2.63 8.33 1.70
C HIS A 70 1.91 8.32 0.33
N TYR A 71 1.62 7.13 -0.23
CA TYR A 71 0.91 6.89 -1.51
C TYR A 71 -0.11 5.71 -1.38
N ALA A 72 -1.26 5.70 -2.09
CA ALA A 72 -2.41 4.74 -1.95
C ALA A 72 -2.96 4.06 -3.27
N GLY A 73 -4.14 3.39 -3.28
CA GLY A 73 -4.76 2.54 -4.38
C GLY A 73 -6.26 2.85 -4.79
N PRO A 74 -6.90 2.50 -5.99
CA PRO A 74 -6.67 1.42 -7.03
C PRO A 74 -6.80 1.71 -8.60
N ASP A 75 -5.70 1.68 -9.42
CA ASP A 75 -5.53 1.84 -10.93
C ASP A 75 -4.02 1.98 -11.33
N LEU A 76 -3.51 1.07 -12.16
CA LEU A 76 -2.28 1.28 -12.93
C LEU A 76 -2.57 0.97 -14.40
N LYS A 77 -2.57 1.99 -15.26
CA LYS A 77 -3.05 1.87 -16.64
C LYS A 77 -2.30 0.81 -17.47
N ARG A 78 -3.02 -0.27 -17.78
CA ARG A 78 -2.64 -1.51 -18.50
C ARG A 78 -1.96 -2.60 -17.65
N ALA A 79 -2.78 -3.57 -17.23
CA ALA A 79 -2.39 -4.97 -17.07
C ALA A 79 -3.38 -5.96 -17.74
N PHE A 80 -4.21 -5.49 -18.69
CA PHE A 80 -4.99 -6.37 -19.55
C PHE A 80 -4.11 -6.93 -20.69
N ALA A 81 -3.54 -8.11 -20.45
CA ALA A 81 -3.26 -9.10 -21.46
C ALA A 81 -3.89 -10.41 -20.98
N THR A 82 -4.92 -10.88 -21.68
CA THR A 82 -5.66 -12.09 -21.31
C THR A 82 -5.00 -13.33 -21.91
N GLU A 83 -4.62 -14.27 -21.07
CA GLU A 83 -4.60 -15.73 -21.32
C GLU A 83 -4.67 -16.46 -19.97
#